data_AF-A0A812I773-F1
#
_entry.id   AF-A0A812I773-F1
#
_cell.length_a   1.000
_cell.length_b   1.000
_cell.length_c   1.000
_cell.angle_alpha   90.00
_cell.angle_beta   90.00
_cell.angle_gamma   90.00
#
_symmetry.space_group_name_H-M   'P 1'
#
loop_
_entity.id
_entity.type
_entity.pdbx_description
1 polymer ?
#
loop_
_entity_poly.entity_id
_entity_poly.type
_entity_poly.pdbx_seq_one_letter_code
_entity_poly.pdbx_strand_id
1 'polypeptide(L)'
;MGERSTKEVQQQTGDPSLEAREAAKADDISVTVLNLAGREVLSCALADATTVRELKSLVAAAGGPHVRLQQLSFGSCILKDATSCQQLGWTSAEPVAVTMTRILPDFEKLLAGLLHPRYLTRPGKLQESDLWTLCCHCKEVFLSEPMLLKLEPPMCVVGNMHGHFDQLVKLLERCGSLPDTRYLFLGNYVSKGPPRSIETMALLFVFKAQFPENLFLLRGQEDNAATSRASGFYDECHRRFHVKLWKAFVDVFNCMPVCALIREKIFCVSSGLSPDLTSFDRIQELERPRHVPEEGLLCDLLFAQPETRSGWYKGPLDIARTFGEDVVQQFSAELGLDLIVRSNQLVDDGYAFFANEKLLTLWSIASWDYEDSHNLAAVMTVSDDLDIKLEVFDKLSSASSGVAGEGRTITL
;
A
#
# COMPACT_ATOMS: atom_id res chain seq x y z
N MET A 1 -46.46 -1.01 -55.10
CA MET A 1 -47.11 -0.95 -53.78
C MET A 1 -46.08 -1.27 -52.72
N GLY A 2 -45.90 -0.39 -51.75
CA GLY A 2 -45.09 -0.66 -50.54
C GLY A 2 -43.91 0.27 -50.36
N GLU A 3 -44.18 1.55 -50.11
CA GLU A 3 -43.22 2.52 -49.56
C GLU A 3 -42.73 2.08 -48.18
N ARG A 4 -41.42 2.21 -47.91
CA ARG A 4 -40.89 2.34 -46.55
C ARG A 4 -39.91 3.49 -46.49
N SER A 5 -40.40 4.57 -45.90
CA SER A 5 -39.72 5.81 -45.56
C SER A 5 -38.54 5.55 -44.60
N THR A 6 -37.34 5.95 -45.00
CA THR A 6 -36.19 6.15 -44.13
C THR A 6 -36.42 7.40 -43.28
N LYS A 7 -36.67 7.21 -41.98
CA LYS A 7 -36.58 8.29 -40.99
C LYS A 7 -35.12 8.46 -40.58
N GLU A 8 -34.51 9.56 -41.01
CA GLU A 8 -33.29 10.09 -40.41
C GLU A 8 -33.57 10.46 -38.96
N VAL A 9 -32.89 9.80 -38.03
CA VAL A 9 -32.82 10.22 -36.63
C VAL A 9 -31.61 11.13 -36.53
N GLN A 10 -31.85 12.44 -36.51
CA GLN A 10 -30.84 13.41 -36.11
C GLN A 10 -30.50 13.15 -34.63
N GLN A 11 -29.34 12.54 -34.39
CA GLN A 11 -28.71 12.53 -33.07
C GLN A 11 -28.25 13.96 -32.76
N GLN A 12 -29.01 14.65 -31.91
CA GLN A 12 -28.49 15.80 -31.17
C GLN A 12 -27.40 15.29 -30.22
N THR A 13 -26.14 15.42 -30.63
CA THR A 13 -24.99 15.40 -29.74
C THR A 13 -24.94 16.74 -29.00
N GLY A 14 -25.73 16.86 -27.93
CA GLY A 14 -25.54 17.90 -26.93
C GLY A 14 -24.38 17.50 -26.01
N ASP A 15 -23.38 18.36 -25.91
CA ASP A 15 -22.35 18.27 -24.88
C ASP A 15 -23.01 18.41 -23.50
N PRO A 16 -22.88 17.43 -22.58
CA PRO A 16 -23.48 17.50 -21.25
C PRO A 16 -23.00 18.70 -20.42
N SER A 17 -21.89 19.35 -20.81
CA SER A 17 -21.39 20.56 -20.15
C SER A 17 -22.20 21.83 -20.46
N LEU A 18 -23.11 21.80 -21.44
CA LEU A 18 -23.88 22.95 -21.91
C LEU A 18 -25.34 23.00 -21.42
N GLU A 19 -25.89 21.91 -20.88
CA GLU A 19 -27.31 21.83 -20.46
C GLU A 19 -27.57 22.29 -19.01
N ALA A 20 -26.55 22.73 -18.25
CA ALA A 20 -26.69 23.21 -16.87
C ALA A 20 -26.56 24.75 -16.73
N ARG A 21 -26.96 25.52 -17.75
CA ARG A 21 -27.06 26.99 -17.66
C ARG A 21 -28.52 27.42 -17.57
N GLU A 22 -29.19 27.11 -16.47
CA GLU A 22 -30.35 27.91 -16.06
C GLU A 22 -29.89 29.36 -15.87
N ALA A 23 -30.69 30.32 -16.35
CA ALA A 23 -30.33 31.74 -16.26
C ALA A 23 -30.22 32.16 -14.79
N ALA A 24 -28.98 32.33 -14.31
CA ALA A 24 -28.69 32.80 -12.96
C ALA A 24 -29.46 34.11 -12.67
N LYS A 25 -30.17 34.15 -11.55
CA LYS A 25 -30.81 35.38 -11.07
C LYS A 25 -29.72 36.34 -10.58
N ALA A 26 -30.01 37.64 -10.61
CA ALA A 26 -29.04 38.69 -10.26
C ALA A 26 -28.45 38.55 -8.84
N ASP A 27 -29.15 37.84 -7.95
CA ASP A 27 -28.75 37.64 -6.55
C ASP A 27 -28.19 36.23 -6.26
N ASP A 28 -27.99 35.38 -7.29
CA ASP A 28 -27.46 34.04 -7.06
C ASP A 28 -25.94 34.06 -6.80
N ILE A 29 -25.50 33.19 -5.91
CA ILE A 29 -24.10 33.04 -5.50
C ILE A 29 -23.35 32.25 -6.55
N SER A 30 -22.27 32.82 -7.09
CA SER A 30 -21.38 32.10 -8.01
C SER A 30 -20.47 31.16 -7.21
N VAL A 31 -20.58 29.85 -7.45
CA VAL A 31 -19.80 28.81 -6.77
C VAL A 31 -19.03 27.97 -7.78
N THR A 32 -17.72 27.85 -7.55
CA THR A 32 -16.83 26.94 -8.29
C THR A 32 -16.33 25.84 -7.36
N VAL A 33 -16.51 24.59 -7.73
CA VAL A 33 -16.05 23.41 -7.01
C VAL A 33 -14.79 22.87 -7.67
N LEU A 34 -13.68 22.84 -6.93
CA LEU A 34 -12.39 22.33 -7.36
C LEU A 34 -12.14 20.94 -6.79
N ASN A 35 -11.56 20.03 -7.57
CA ASN A 35 -11.10 18.73 -7.06
C ASN A 35 -9.80 18.87 -6.26
N LEU A 36 -9.31 17.75 -5.72
CA LEU A 36 -8.05 17.67 -4.96
C LEU A 36 -6.81 18.16 -5.74
N ALA A 37 -6.84 18.14 -7.08
CA ALA A 37 -5.76 18.62 -7.93
C ALA A 37 -5.95 20.10 -8.33
N GLY A 38 -6.90 20.82 -7.72
CA GLY A 38 -7.22 22.21 -8.02
C GLY A 38 -7.92 22.43 -9.37
N ARG A 39 -8.41 21.37 -10.02
CA ARG A 39 -9.14 21.49 -11.30
C ARG A 39 -10.64 21.65 -11.04
N GLU A 40 -11.28 22.48 -11.84
CA GLU A 40 -12.73 22.68 -11.79
C GLU A 40 -13.49 21.38 -12.09
N VAL A 41 -14.46 21.07 -11.24
CA VAL A 41 -15.40 19.96 -11.37
C VAL A 41 -16.78 20.47 -11.77
N LEU A 42 -17.19 21.58 -11.17
CA LEU A 42 -18.49 22.20 -11.36
C LEU A 42 -18.36 23.71 -11.14
N SER A 43 -18.96 24.51 -12.02
CA SER A 43 -19.23 25.92 -11.77
C SER A 43 -20.72 26.16 -11.94
N CYS A 44 -21.36 26.76 -10.92
CA CYS A 44 -22.81 26.90 -10.85
C CYS A 44 -23.22 28.16 -10.08
N ALA A 45 -24.46 28.59 -10.28
CA ALA A 45 -25.11 29.64 -9.52
C ALA A 45 -26.06 28.99 -8.49
N LEU A 46 -25.95 29.36 -7.22
CA LEU A 46 -26.75 28.80 -6.13
C LEU A 46 -27.57 29.90 -5.44
N ALA A 47 -28.79 29.56 -5.03
CA ALA A 47 -29.57 30.46 -4.18
C ALA A 47 -29.05 30.42 -2.73
N ASP A 48 -29.27 31.49 -1.97
CA ASP A 48 -28.89 31.60 -0.55
C ASP A 48 -29.37 30.42 0.32
N ALA A 49 -30.57 29.91 0.01
CA ALA A 49 -31.19 28.80 0.73
C ALA A 49 -30.61 27.43 0.37
N THR A 50 -29.83 27.33 -0.73
CA THR A 50 -29.25 26.07 -1.18
C THR A 50 -28.31 25.50 -0.11
N THR A 51 -28.49 24.24 0.21
CA THR A 51 -27.72 23.50 1.21
C THR A 51 -26.47 22.86 0.60
N VAL A 52 -25.48 22.59 1.44
CA VAL A 52 -24.28 21.83 1.04
C VAL A 52 -24.66 20.44 0.50
N ARG A 53 -25.71 19.80 1.02
CA ARG A 53 -26.22 18.51 0.51
C ARG A 53 -26.71 18.60 -0.94
N GLU A 54 -27.41 19.68 -1.29
CA GLU A 54 -27.86 19.94 -2.66
C GLU A 54 -26.66 20.22 -3.57
N LEU A 55 -25.69 21.03 -3.12
CA LEU A 55 -24.44 21.25 -3.86
C LEU A 55 -23.69 19.94 -4.12
N LYS A 56 -23.53 19.07 -3.11
CA LYS A 56 -22.94 17.74 -3.29
C LYS A 56 -23.68 16.89 -4.32
N SER A 57 -25.00 17.03 -4.42
CA SER A 57 -25.82 16.31 -5.39
C SER A 57 -25.56 16.81 -6.82
N LEU A 58 -25.38 18.13 -7.01
CA LEU A 58 -24.96 18.72 -8.27
C LEU A 58 -23.56 18.25 -8.70
N VAL A 59 -22.60 18.24 -7.76
CA VAL A 59 -21.24 17.75 -8.02
C VAL A 59 -21.26 16.26 -8.39
N ALA A 60 -22.09 15.45 -7.73
CA ALA A 60 -22.25 14.04 -8.07
C ALA A 60 -22.85 13.85 -9.48
N ALA A 61 -23.82 14.67 -9.88
CA ALA A 61 -24.43 14.65 -11.20
C ALA A 61 -23.46 15.07 -12.32
N ALA A 62 -22.52 15.99 -12.03
CA ALA A 62 -21.48 16.45 -12.96
C ALA A 62 -20.38 15.41 -13.26
N GLY A 63 -20.55 14.15 -12.85
CA GLY A 63 -19.66 13.05 -13.23
C GLY A 63 -18.47 12.83 -12.29
N GLY A 64 -18.62 13.14 -10.99
CA GLY A 64 -17.61 12.84 -9.98
C GLY A 64 -17.76 11.42 -9.37
N PRO A 65 -17.02 10.38 -9.82
CA PRO A 65 -17.13 9.02 -9.26
C PRO A 65 -16.70 8.90 -7.79
N HIS A 66 -16.07 9.95 -7.23
CA HIS A 66 -15.49 9.95 -5.88
C HIS A 66 -16.14 10.94 -4.91
N VAL A 67 -17.22 11.63 -5.32
CA VAL A 67 -17.90 12.64 -4.48
C VAL A 67 -18.38 12.07 -3.15
N ARG A 68 -18.72 10.77 -3.10
CA ARG A 68 -19.17 10.11 -1.85
C ARG A 68 -18.06 9.87 -0.83
N LEU A 69 -16.80 9.91 -1.26
CA LEU A 69 -15.60 9.74 -0.41
C LEU A 69 -14.88 11.07 -0.17
N GLN A 70 -15.49 12.15 -0.63
CA GLN A 70 -14.96 13.49 -0.57
C GLN A 70 -15.98 14.38 0.14
N GLN A 71 -15.49 15.28 0.98
CA GLN A 71 -16.28 16.32 1.59
C GLN A 71 -15.97 17.64 0.88
N LEU A 72 -16.83 18.61 1.04
CA LEU A 72 -16.61 19.95 0.53
C LEU A 72 -16.02 20.79 1.65
N SER A 73 -15.02 21.59 1.36
CA SER A 73 -14.44 22.56 2.28
C SER A 73 -14.39 23.95 1.65
N PHE A 74 -14.50 24.96 2.51
CA PHE A 74 -14.33 26.37 2.14
C PHE A 74 -13.25 26.97 3.04
N GLY A 75 -12.13 27.37 2.45
CA GLY A 75 -10.89 27.61 3.21
C GLY A 75 -10.50 26.35 4.00
N SER A 76 -10.29 26.51 5.30
CA SER A 76 -9.99 25.41 6.23
C SER A 76 -11.23 24.74 6.85
N CYS A 77 -12.44 25.20 6.53
CA CYS A 77 -13.67 24.72 7.15
C CYS A 77 -14.31 23.60 6.34
N ILE A 78 -14.61 22.46 6.98
CA ILE A 78 -15.41 21.38 6.37
C ILE A 78 -16.89 21.76 6.39
N LEU A 79 -17.52 21.71 5.21
CA LEU A 79 -18.92 22.07 5.02
C LEU A 79 -19.85 20.93 5.46
N LYS A 80 -20.78 21.25 6.37
CA LYS A 80 -21.80 20.31 6.87
C LYS A 80 -23.01 20.29 5.95
N ASP A 81 -23.55 19.10 5.69
CA ASP A 81 -24.63 18.87 4.72
C ASP A 81 -25.87 19.76 4.93
N ALA A 82 -26.26 20.00 6.18
CA ALA A 82 -27.46 20.77 6.52
C ALA A 82 -27.25 22.30 6.48
N THR A 83 -26.02 22.77 6.29
CA THR A 83 -25.72 24.21 6.29
C THR A 83 -26.08 24.81 4.93
N SER A 84 -26.78 25.94 4.93
CA SER A 84 -27.10 26.70 3.70
C SER A 84 -25.99 27.68 3.31
N CYS A 85 -25.97 28.12 2.05
CA CYS A 85 -25.04 29.14 1.57
C CYS A 85 -25.12 30.43 2.41
N GLN A 86 -26.34 30.85 2.79
CA GLN A 86 -26.57 31.98 3.69
C GLN A 86 -25.90 31.79 5.06
N GLN A 87 -26.00 30.60 5.65
CA GLN A 87 -25.40 30.29 6.95
C GLN A 87 -23.87 30.21 6.88
N LEU A 88 -23.31 29.98 5.69
CA LEU A 88 -21.87 30.05 5.41
C LEU A 88 -21.39 31.49 5.16
N GLY A 89 -22.31 32.46 5.10
CA GLY A 89 -21.98 33.86 4.79
C GLY A 89 -21.61 34.09 3.32
N TRP A 90 -21.97 33.16 2.43
CA TRP A 90 -21.76 33.33 1.00
C TRP A 90 -22.80 34.30 0.43
N THR A 91 -22.37 35.15 -0.50
CA THR A 91 -23.22 36.19 -1.11
C THR A 91 -22.91 36.30 -2.60
N SER A 92 -23.82 36.88 -3.38
CA SER A 92 -23.61 37.15 -4.80
C SER A 92 -22.51 38.19 -5.10
N ALA A 93 -22.02 38.89 -4.08
CA ALA A 93 -20.99 39.93 -4.23
C ALA A 93 -19.60 39.36 -4.56
N GLU A 94 -19.30 38.13 -4.13
CA GLU A 94 -17.99 37.50 -4.34
C GLU A 94 -18.12 36.04 -4.79
N PRO A 95 -17.31 35.61 -5.76
CA PRO A 95 -17.29 34.20 -6.17
C PRO A 95 -16.72 33.32 -5.06
N VAL A 96 -17.37 32.18 -4.83
CA VAL A 96 -17.00 31.22 -3.79
C VAL A 96 -16.26 30.04 -4.43
N ALA A 97 -15.03 29.80 -4.00
CA ALA A 97 -14.27 28.61 -4.36
C ALA A 97 -14.39 27.53 -3.27
N VAL A 98 -15.07 26.43 -3.57
CA VAL A 98 -15.20 25.26 -2.72
C VAL A 98 -14.21 24.20 -3.17
N THR A 99 -13.48 23.60 -2.24
CA THR A 99 -12.53 22.54 -2.55
C THR A 99 -13.08 21.19 -2.10
N MET A 100 -12.98 20.18 -2.94
CA MET A 100 -13.21 18.79 -2.54
C MET A 100 -12.01 18.31 -1.73
N THR A 101 -12.24 17.91 -0.49
CA THR A 101 -11.23 17.30 0.39
C THR A 101 -11.57 15.84 0.62
N ARG A 102 -10.55 15.01 0.89
CA ARG A 102 -10.77 13.59 1.20
C ARG A 102 -11.40 13.44 2.57
N ILE A 103 -12.38 12.55 2.67
CA ILE A 103 -12.84 12.05 3.97
C ILE A 103 -11.87 10.93 4.34
N LEU A 104 -10.83 11.25 5.11
CA LEU A 104 -9.97 10.22 5.69
C LEU A 104 -10.76 9.46 6.78
N PRO A 105 -10.53 8.15 6.94
CA PRO A 105 -11.13 7.46 8.07
C PRO A 105 -10.49 7.97 9.38
N ASP A 106 -11.19 7.74 10.48
CA ASP A 106 -10.67 7.95 11.82
C ASP A 106 -9.56 6.92 12.09
N PHE A 107 -8.32 7.30 11.80
CA PHE A 107 -7.16 6.42 11.92
C PHE A 107 -6.95 5.92 13.35
N GLU A 108 -7.16 6.79 14.35
CA GLU A 108 -7.03 6.40 15.76
C GLU A 108 -8.05 5.32 16.13
N LYS A 109 -9.31 5.51 15.73
CA LYS A 109 -10.37 4.53 15.97
C LYS A 109 -10.14 3.21 15.22
N LEU A 110 -9.69 3.27 13.96
CA LEU A 110 -9.36 2.07 13.20
C LEU A 110 -8.20 1.31 13.85
N LEU A 111 -7.15 2.02 14.26
CA LEU A 111 -5.99 1.44 14.91
C LEU A 111 -6.36 0.81 16.25
N ALA A 112 -7.09 1.54 17.09
CA ALA A 112 -7.59 1.03 18.37
C ALA A 112 -8.47 -0.22 18.17
N GLY A 113 -9.29 -0.25 17.11
CA GLY A 113 -10.11 -1.40 16.76
C GLY A 113 -9.30 -2.63 16.33
N LEU A 114 -8.33 -2.43 15.43
CA LEU A 114 -7.47 -3.49 14.89
C LEU A 114 -6.54 -4.09 15.95
N LEU A 115 -5.99 -3.25 16.83
CA LEU A 115 -5.08 -3.66 17.90
C LEU A 115 -5.81 -4.14 19.17
N HIS A 116 -7.13 -4.02 19.24
CA HIS A 116 -7.86 -4.49 20.41
C HIS A 116 -7.69 -6.01 20.60
N PRO A 117 -7.36 -6.53 21.81
CA PRO A 117 -7.08 -7.96 22.01
C PRO A 117 -8.20 -8.90 21.56
N ARG A 118 -9.46 -8.45 21.64
CA ARG A 118 -10.62 -9.21 21.10
C ARG A 118 -10.57 -9.38 19.58
N TYR A 119 -10.00 -8.43 18.84
CA TYR A 119 -9.89 -8.49 17.38
C TYR A 119 -8.93 -9.59 16.91
N LEU A 120 -7.93 -9.93 17.75
CA LEU A 120 -7.02 -11.04 17.51
C LEU A 120 -7.73 -12.40 17.54
N THR A 121 -8.70 -12.57 18.46
CA THR A 121 -9.44 -13.84 18.61
C THR A 121 -10.73 -13.90 17.81
N ARG A 122 -11.36 -12.75 17.52
CA ARG A 122 -12.58 -12.64 16.71
C ARG A 122 -12.46 -11.41 15.81
N PRO A 123 -12.36 -11.58 14.48
CA PRO A 123 -12.33 -10.44 13.57
C PRO A 123 -13.55 -9.54 13.80
N GLY A 124 -13.30 -8.24 14.03
CA GLY A 124 -14.35 -7.23 14.06
C GLY A 124 -14.82 -6.85 12.64
N LYS A 125 -15.65 -5.81 12.56
CA LYS A 125 -16.13 -5.29 11.27
C LYS A 125 -15.28 -4.10 10.82
N LEU A 126 -14.45 -4.30 9.80
CA LEU A 126 -13.88 -3.22 9.00
C LEU A 126 -14.96 -2.70 8.04
N GLN A 127 -15.03 -1.38 7.87
CA GLN A 127 -15.94 -0.76 6.89
C GLN A 127 -15.26 -0.71 5.52
N GLU A 128 -15.99 -1.07 4.48
CA GLU A 128 -15.48 -1.04 3.11
C GLU A 128 -15.07 0.37 2.69
N SER A 129 -15.81 1.40 3.12
CA SER A 129 -15.49 2.80 2.86
C SER A 129 -14.14 3.20 3.43
N ASP A 130 -13.83 2.75 4.64
CA ASP A 130 -12.57 3.07 5.32
C ASP A 130 -11.38 2.43 4.58
N LEU A 131 -11.54 1.17 4.18
CA LEU A 131 -10.53 0.45 3.40
C LEU A 131 -10.30 1.08 2.03
N TRP A 132 -11.37 1.50 1.36
CA TRP A 132 -11.26 2.17 0.07
C TRP A 132 -10.50 3.50 0.21
N THR A 133 -10.87 4.33 1.18
CA THR A 133 -10.18 5.60 1.42
C THR A 133 -8.71 5.37 1.79
N LEU A 134 -8.41 4.38 2.64
CA LEU A 134 -7.04 4.00 2.97
C LEU A 134 -6.24 3.66 1.71
N CYS A 135 -6.81 2.86 0.82
CA CYS A 135 -6.16 2.53 -0.45
C CYS A 135 -5.91 3.80 -1.28
N CYS A 136 -6.92 4.65 -1.46
CA CYS A 136 -6.75 5.90 -2.20
C CYS A 136 -5.64 6.79 -1.61
N HIS A 137 -5.55 6.88 -0.28
CA HIS A 137 -4.56 7.71 0.41
C HIS A 137 -3.17 7.12 0.34
N CYS A 138 -3.00 5.83 0.66
CA CYS A 138 -1.70 5.16 0.58
C CYS A 138 -1.15 5.16 -0.86
N LYS A 139 -2.02 5.07 -1.88
CA LYS A 139 -1.61 5.22 -3.28
C LYS A 139 -0.88 6.54 -3.54
N GLU A 140 -1.39 7.65 -3.00
CA GLU A 140 -0.75 8.97 -3.15
C GLU A 140 0.57 9.03 -2.38
N VAL A 141 0.58 8.54 -1.13
CA VAL A 141 1.80 8.46 -0.31
C VAL A 141 2.90 7.71 -1.05
N PHE A 142 2.62 6.50 -1.56
CA PHE A 142 3.61 5.74 -2.30
C PHE A 142 4.05 6.42 -3.59
N LEU A 143 3.15 7.07 -4.33
CA LEU A 143 3.52 7.83 -5.54
C LEU A 143 4.43 9.03 -5.24
N SER A 144 4.36 9.58 -4.02
CA SER A 144 5.24 10.66 -3.58
C SER A 144 6.64 10.19 -3.15
N GLU A 145 6.76 8.92 -2.75
CA GLU A 145 8.03 8.28 -2.41
C GLU A 145 8.78 7.84 -3.66
N PRO A 146 10.13 7.76 -3.67
CA PRO A 146 10.87 7.21 -4.79
C PRO A 146 10.70 5.69 -4.92
N MET A 147 10.92 5.14 -6.13
CA MET A 147 10.84 3.70 -6.39
C MET A 147 11.94 2.90 -5.66
N LEU A 148 13.11 3.52 -5.49
CA LEU A 148 14.18 3.09 -4.58
C LEU A 148 14.18 4.01 -3.36
N LEU A 149 13.77 3.49 -2.21
CA LEU A 149 13.79 4.23 -0.96
C LEU A 149 15.24 4.42 -0.48
N LYS A 150 15.60 5.64 -0.06
CA LYS A 150 16.87 5.92 0.62
C LYS A 150 16.59 6.16 2.08
N LEU A 151 17.09 5.29 2.95
CA LEU A 151 16.70 5.22 4.35
C LEU A 151 17.93 5.37 5.26
N GLU A 152 17.72 6.00 6.41
CA GLU A 152 18.73 6.07 7.47
C GLU A 152 18.33 5.13 8.62
N PRO A 153 19.28 4.51 9.33
CA PRO A 153 19.00 3.88 10.62
C PRO A 153 18.68 4.93 11.71
N PRO A 154 18.23 4.51 12.91
CA PRO A 154 17.95 3.14 13.31
C PRO A 154 16.62 2.65 12.75
N MET A 155 16.53 1.35 12.43
CA MET A 155 15.28 0.75 11.97
C MET A 155 15.20 -0.77 12.14
N CYS A 156 13.98 -1.30 12.13
CA CYS A 156 13.66 -2.71 12.11
C CYS A 156 13.22 -3.16 10.70
N VAL A 157 13.87 -4.17 10.16
CA VAL A 157 13.59 -4.76 8.85
C VAL A 157 12.85 -6.08 9.04
N VAL A 158 11.70 -6.19 8.38
CA VAL A 158 10.73 -7.28 8.55
C VAL A 158 10.53 -7.99 7.21
N GLY A 159 10.59 -9.32 7.22
CA GLY A 159 10.31 -10.17 6.07
C GLY A 159 8.82 -10.31 5.75
N ASN A 160 8.43 -11.49 5.28
CA ASN A 160 7.07 -11.80 4.82
C ASN A 160 6.02 -11.70 5.93
N MET A 161 4.75 -11.46 5.56
CA MET A 161 3.60 -11.51 6.49
C MET A 161 2.44 -12.41 6.07
N HIS A 162 2.12 -12.52 4.76
CA HIS A 162 1.15 -13.48 4.22
C HIS A 162 -0.17 -13.60 5.01
N GLY A 163 -0.75 -12.48 5.44
CA GLY A 163 -1.99 -12.47 6.20
C GLY A 163 -1.89 -12.95 7.65
N HIS A 164 -0.71 -13.21 8.20
CA HIS A 164 -0.49 -13.59 9.61
C HIS A 164 -0.63 -12.36 10.53
N PHE A 165 -1.82 -11.78 10.55
CA PHE A 165 -2.13 -10.54 11.25
C PHE A 165 -1.81 -10.58 12.75
N ASP A 166 -2.06 -11.71 13.42
CA ASP A 166 -1.80 -11.85 14.84
C ASP A 166 -0.29 -11.84 15.15
N GLN A 167 0.53 -12.42 14.26
CA GLN A 167 1.98 -12.34 14.37
C GLN A 167 2.47 -10.92 14.06
N LEU A 168 1.86 -10.21 13.09
CA LEU A 168 2.17 -8.81 12.82
C LEU A 168 1.97 -7.92 14.06
N VAL A 169 0.82 -8.05 14.72
CA VAL A 169 0.52 -7.26 15.92
C VAL A 169 1.56 -7.53 17.02
N LYS A 170 1.86 -8.80 17.30
CA LYS A 170 2.86 -9.17 18.31
C LYS A 170 4.27 -8.74 17.94
N LEU A 171 4.62 -8.76 16.65
CA LEU A 171 5.91 -8.27 16.15
C LEU A 171 6.07 -6.77 16.46
N LEU A 172 5.04 -5.97 16.17
CA LEU A 172 5.04 -4.54 16.46
C LEU A 172 5.08 -4.25 17.98
N GLU A 173 4.37 -5.02 18.79
CA GLU A 173 4.43 -4.92 20.26
C GLU A 173 5.85 -5.19 20.79
N ARG A 174 6.56 -6.13 20.15
CA ARG A 174 7.89 -6.58 20.59
C ARG A 174 9.01 -5.67 20.11
N CYS A 175 8.98 -5.27 18.85
CA CYS A 175 10.06 -4.50 18.22
C CYS A 175 9.94 -2.99 18.48
N GLY A 176 8.77 -2.53 18.96
CA GLY A 176 8.53 -1.15 19.37
C GLY A 176 7.41 -0.47 18.57
N SER A 177 6.71 0.48 19.21
CA SER A 177 5.60 1.18 18.58
C SER A 177 6.05 2.19 17.51
N LEU A 178 5.24 2.36 16.48
CA LEU A 178 5.31 3.53 15.61
C LEU A 178 4.71 4.76 16.34
N PRO A 179 5.28 5.96 16.17
CA PRO A 179 6.40 6.30 15.29
C PRO A 179 7.80 6.14 15.92
N ASP A 180 7.91 5.77 17.20
CA ASP A 180 9.19 5.71 17.92
C ASP A 180 10.19 4.74 17.29
N THR A 181 9.70 3.65 16.70
CA THR A 181 10.49 2.69 15.92
C THR A 181 10.20 2.83 14.44
N ARG A 182 11.25 2.92 13.61
CA ARG A 182 11.13 2.92 12.15
C ARG A 182 11.17 1.50 11.61
N TYR A 183 10.35 1.21 10.62
CA TYR A 183 10.19 -0.12 10.05
C TYR A 183 10.35 -0.13 8.54
N LEU A 184 11.02 -1.14 8.02
CA LEU A 184 11.04 -1.50 6.60
C LEU A 184 10.49 -2.91 6.44
N PHE A 185 9.36 -3.08 5.77
CA PHE A 185 8.85 -4.39 5.40
C PHE A 185 9.23 -4.75 3.97
N LEU A 186 9.64 -6.00 3.76
CA LEU A 186 10.17 -6.51 2.50
C LEU A 186 9.10 -7.11 1.58
N GLY A 187 7.81 -6.84 1.80
CA GLY A 187 6.72 -7.32 0.94
C GLY A 187 6.08 -8.64 1.37
N ASN A 188 5.24 -9.17 0.49
CA ASN A 188 4.48 -10.41 0.67
C ASN A 188 3.54 -10.33 1.88
N TYR A 189 2.65 -9.34 1.85
CA TYR A 189 1.74 -9.07 2.96
C TYR A 189 0.49 -9.93 2.95
N VAL A 190 0.06 -10.33 1.75
CA VAL A 190 -1.21 -11.01 1.49
C VAL A 190 -1.00 -12.44 1.02
N SER A 191 -2.11 -13.18 0.86
CA SER A 191 -2.15 -14.53 0.31
C SER A 191 -1.50 -15.59 1.19
N LYS A 192 -1.72 -16.87 0.85
CA LYS A 192 -1.08 -18.09 1.40
C LYS A 192 -1.30 -18.41 2.89
N GLY A 193 -1.45 -17.43 3.78
CA GLY A 193 -1.73 -17.66 5.19
C GLY A 193 -3.21 -17.61 5.55
N PRO A 194 -3.52 -17.41 6.84
CA PRO A 194 -4.90 -17.26 7.32
C PRO A 194 -5.67 -16.15 6.57
N PRO A 195 -7.02 -16.23 6.45
CA PRO A 195 -7.84 -15.25 5.74
C PRO A 195 -8.00 -13.94 6.53
N ARG A 196 -6.86 -13.28 6.78
CA ARG A 196 -6.63 -12.06 7.56
C ARG A 196 -5.69 -11.10 6.79
N SER A 197 -5.59 -11.26 5.47
CA SER A 197 -4.79 -10.37 4.61
C SER A 197 -5.38 -8.96 4.59
N ILE A 198 -6.71 -8.83 4.64
CA ILE A 198 -7.37 -7.51 4.67
C ILE A 198 -7.00 -6.75 5.96
N GLU A 199 -7.01 -7.43 7.11
CA GLU A 199 -6.56 -6.83 8.38
C GLU A 199 -5.08 -6.44 8.34
N THR A 200 -4.24 -7.32 7.80
CA THR A 200 -2.79 -7.10 7.67
C THR A 200 -2.53 -5.83 6.88
N MET A 201 -3.16 -5.70 5.71
CA MET A 201 -3.04 -4.50 4.89
C MET A 201 -3.69 -3.28 5.53
N ALA A 202 -4.85 -3.42 6.17
CA ALA A 202 -5.52 -2.30 6.83
C ALA A 202 -4.64 -1.69 7.93
N LEU A 203 -4.02 -2.53 8.77
CA LEU A 203 -3.12 -2.07 9.82
C LEU A 203 -1.89 -1.36 9.26
N LEU A 204 -1.22 -1.99 8.29
CA LEU A 204 -0.03 -1.40 7.65
C LEU A 204 -0.36 -0.10 6.93
N PHE A 205 -1.53 0.00 6.27
CA PHE A 205 -1.96 1.22 5.59
C PHE A 205 -2.37 2.34 6.54
N VAL A 206 -3.02 2.02 7.67
CA VAL A 206 -3.29 3.03 8.72
C VAL A 206 -1.99 3.60 9.27
N PHE A 207 -0.99 2.76 9.51
CA PHE A 207 0.33 3.24 9.93
C PHE A 207 1.07 4.01 8.83
N LYS A 208 1.02 3.54 7.58
CA LYS A 208 1.68 4.21 6.45
C LYS A 208 1.09 5.58 6.18
N ALA A 209 -0.22 5.72 6.32
CA ALA A 209 -0.94 6.98 6.19
C ALA A 209 -0.54 7.99 7.28
N GLN A 210 -0.36 7.53 8.52
CA GLN A 210 -0.05 8.41 9.66
C GLN A 210 1.45 8.72 9.78
N PHE A 211 2.31 7.75 9.46
CA PHE A 211 3.75 7.82 9.70
C PHE A 211 4.54 7.42 8.43
N PRO A 212 4.37 8.14 7.29
CA PRO A 212 5.01 7.79 6.03
C PRO A 212 6.55 7.80 6.08
N GLU A 213 7.13 8.58 7.01
CA GLU A 213 8.58 8.69 7.25
C GLU A 213 9.13 7.66 8.25
N ASN A 214 8.25 6.85 8.87
CA ASN A 214 8.64 5.84 9.86
C ASN A 214 8.29 4.42 9.41
N LEU A 215 7.23 4.23 8.61
CA LEU A 215 6.88 2.93 8.05
C LEU A 215 7.12 2.89 6.54
N PHE A 216 8.02 2.02 6.11
CA PHE A 216 8.37 1.78 4.72
C PHE A 216 7.92 0.38 4.31
N LEU A 217 7.26 0.26 3.15
CA LEU A 217 6.66 -0.98 2.67
C LEU A 217 7.13 -1.22 1.24
N LEU A 218 7.95 -2.26 1.04
CA LEU A 218 8.33 -2.71 -0.31
C LEU A 218 7.27 -3.61 -0.90
N ARG A 219 7.20 -3.65 -2.23
CA ARG A 219 6.34 -4.58 -2.96
C ARG A 219 6.95 -5.98 -2.97
N GLY A 220 6.16 -7.01 -2.71
CA GLY A 220 6.55 -8.41 -2.87
C GLY A 220 5.85 -9.15 -4.01
N GLN A 221 6.23 -10.41 -4.17
CA GLN A 221 5.70 -11.33 -5.19
C GLN A 221 4.19 -11.59 -5.03
N GLU A 222 3.65 -11.56 -3.82
CA GLU A 222 2.20 -11.76 -3.59
C GLU A 222 1.40 -10.47 -3.82
N ASP A 223 2.07 -9.31 -3.78
CA ASP A 223 1.45 -7.99 -3.82
C ASP A 223 1.29 -7.52 -5.28
N ASN A 224 0.62 -8.34 -6.08
CA ASN A 224 0.27 -8.03 -7.47
C ASN A 224 -1.00 -8.76 -7.91
N ALA A 225 -1.57 -8.34 -9.04
CA ALA A 225 -2.83 -8.86 -9.53
C ALA A 225 -2.80 -10.37 -9.85
N ALA A 226 -1.74 -10.86 -10.50
CA ALA A 226 -1.67 -12.26 -10.94
C ALA A 226 -1.56 -13.21 -9.73
N THR A 227 -0.58 -12.98 -8.85
CA THR A 227 -0.33 -13.85 -7.70
C THR A 227 -1.46 -13.75 -6.67
N SER A 228 -1.87 -12.54 -6.28
CA SER A 228 -2.94 -12.36 -5.27
C SER A 228 -4.29 -12.91 -5.71
N ARG A 229 -4.53 -13.01 -7.03
CA ARG A 229 -5.71 -13.68 -7.59
C ARG A 229 -5.64 -15.19 -7.44
N ALA A 230 -4.48 -15.79 -7.67
CA ALA A 230 -4.29 -17.24 -7.61
C ALA A 230 -4.13 -17.75 -6.17
N SER A 231 -3.63 -16.92 -5.25
CA SER A 231 -3.16 -17.37 -3.92
C SER A 231 -4.03 -16.90 -2.75
N GLY A 232 -5.29 -16.55 -3.02
CA GLY A 232 -6.37 -16.46 -2.02
C GLY A 232 -6.79 -15.05 -1.60
N PHE A 233 -5.99 -14.01 -1.82
CA PHE A 233 -6.37 -12.65 -1.41
C PHE A 233 -7.57 -12.10 -2.19
N TYR A 234 -7.67 -12.41 -3.48
CA TYR A 234 -8.86 -12.11 -4.29
C TYR A 234 -10.12 -12.74 -3.69
N ASP A 235 -10.05 -14.02 -3.32
CA ASP A 235 -11.18 -14.75 -2.74
C ASP A 235 -11.54 -14.21 -1.36
N GLU A 236 -10.54 -13.82 -0.54
CA GLU A 236 -10.77 -13.17 0.75
C GLU A 236 -11.56 -11.86 0.58
N CYS A 237 -11.13 -11.00 -0.35
CA CYS A 237 -11.81 -9.74 -0.66
C CYS A 237 -13.21 -9.96 -1.22
N HIS A 238 -13.37 -10.90 -2.15
CA HIS A 238 -14.66 -11.21 -2.77
C HIS A 238 -15.66 -11.77 -1.76
N ARG A 239 -15.22 -12.66 -0.86
CA ARG A 239 -16.09 -13.29 0.14
C ARG A 239 -16.52 -12.33 1.24
N ARG A 240 -15.63 -11.42 1.66
CA ARG A 240 -15.88 -10.52 2.81
C ARG A 240 -16.48 -9.18 2.40
N PHE A 241 -16.18 -8.72 1.19
CA PHE A 241 -16.58 -7.41 0.65
C PHE A 241 -16.98 -7.55 -0.81
N HIS A 242 -16.21 -6.94 -1.73
CA HIS A 242 -16.43 -6.98 -3.16
C HIS A 242 -15.09 -7.08 -3.90
N VAL A 243 -15.10 -7.67 -5.10
CA VAL A 243 -13.95 -7.66 -6.05
C VAL A 243 -13.38 -6.26 -6.31
N LYS A 244 -14.18 -5.19 -6.17
CA LYS A 244 -13.71 -3.81 -6.37
C LYS A 244 -12.70 -3.40 -5.28
N LEU A 245 -12.84 -3.92 -4.06
CA LEU A 245 -11.87 -3.69 -3.00
C LEU A 245 -10.52 -4.35 -3.31
N TRP A 246 -10.51 -5.59 -3.83
CA TRP A 246 -9.27 -6.22 -4.29
C TRP A 246 -8.58 -5.39 -5.39
N LYS A 247 -9.35 -4.87 -6.35
CA LYS A 247 -8.80 -3.97 -7.38
C LYS A 247 -8.18 -2.71 -6.76
N ALA A 248 -8.81 -2.13 -5.73
CA ALA A 248 -8.26 -0.99 -5.01
C ALA A 248 -6.92 -1.31 -4.33
N PHE A 249 -6.79 -2.48 -3.69
CA PHE A 249 -5.50 -2.93 -3.14
C PHE A 249 -4.45 -3.13 -4.24
N VAL A 250 -4.81 -3.76 -5.36
CA VAL A 250 -3.90 -3.94 -6.51
C VAL A 250 -3.43 -2.59 -7.08
N ASP A 251 -4.32 -1.60 -7.16
CA ASP A 251 -3.95 -0.24 -7.60
C ASP A 251 -2.92 0.41 -6.66
N VAL A 252 -2.98 0.12 -5.36
CA VAL A 252 -1.95 0.56 -4.39
C VAL A 252 -0.66 -0.22 -4.59
N PHE A 253 -0.72 -1.54 -4.71
CA PHE A 253 0.45 -2.38 -4.92
C PHE A 253 1.25 -1.99 -6.16
N ASN A 254 0.57 -1.59 -7.23
CA ASN A 254 1.19 -1.07 -8.46
C ASN A 254 1.97 0.24 -8.25
N CYS A 255 1.76 0.95 -7.14
CA CYS A 255 2.45 2.18 -6.78
C CYS A 255 3.55 1.98 -5.72
N MET A 256 3.70 0.78 -5.14
CA MET A 256 4.67 0.57 -4.06
C MET A 256 6.13 0.60 -4.57
N PRO A 257 7.08 1.12 -3.77
CA PRO A 257 8.50 0.99 -4.04
C PRO A 257 8.92 -0.48 -4.00
N VAL A 258 10.02 -0.82 -4.69
CA VAL A 258 10.45 -2.23 -4.86
C VAL A 258 11.75 -2.55 -4.15
N CYS A 259 12.56 -1.53 -3.87
CA CYS A 259 13.82 -1.67 -3.15
C CYS A 259 14.01 -0.53 -2.16
N ALA A 260 14.87 -0.76 -1.17
CA ALA A 260 15.39 0.27 -0.30
C ALA A 260 16.92 0.16 -0.21
N LEU A 261 17.57 1.26 0.13
CA LEU A 261 18.99 1.35 0.38
C LEU A 261 19.19 2.06 1.71
N ILE A 262 19.65 1.31 2.72
CA ILE A 262 19.90 1.83 4.07
C ILE A 262 21.34 2.31 4.13
N ARG A 263 21.52 3.61 4.39
CA ARG A 263 22.80 4.33 4.44
C ARG A 263 23.78 3.95 3.31
N GLU A 264 23.27 3.77 2.10
CA GLU A 264 24.09 3.41 0.93
C GLU A 264 24.91 2.10 1.04
N LYS A 265 24.64 1.28 2.08
CA LYS A 265 25.42 0.08 2.41
C LYS A 265 24.62 -1.21 2.42
N ILE A 266 23.35 -1.13 2.80
CA ILE A 266 22.47 -2.31 2.88
C ILE A 266 21.40 -2.18 1.81
N PHE A 267 21.45 -3.05 0.80
CA PHE A 267 20.44 -3.09 -0.26
C PHE A 267 19.31 -4.06 0.12
N CYS A 268 18.09 -3.55 0.21
CA CYS A 268 16.91 -4.33 0.58
C CYS A 268 16.00 -4.53 -0.63
N VAL A 269 15.60 -5.76 -0.88
CA VAL A 269 14.71 -6.16 -1.98
C VAL A 269 13.75 -7.25 -1.50
N SER A 270 12.56 -7.40 -2.10
CA SER A 270 11.65 -8.47 -1.64
C SER A 270 12.19 -9.86 -1.94
N SER A 271 12.68 -10.09 -3.16
CA SER A 271 13.10 -11.42 -3.61
C SER A 271 14.56 -11.49 -3.99
N GLY A 272 15.00 -10.83 -5.06
CA GLY A 272 16.35 -11.12 -5.57
C GLY A 272 16.93 -10.08 -6.50
N LEU A 273 18.07 -10.42 -7.06
CA LEU A 273 18.81 -9.59 -8.01
C LEU A 273 18.31 -9.83 -9.45
N SER A 274 18.69 -8.92 -10.35
CA SER A 274 18.44 -9.04 -11.79
C SER A 274 19.72 -8.80 -12.59
N PRO A 275 19.94 -9.51 -13.72
CA PRO A 275 21.02 -9.17 -14.64
C PRO A 275 20.83 -7.77 -15.27
N ASP A 276 19.62 -7.24 -15.26
CA ASP A 276 19.30 -5.89 -15.76
C ASP A 276 19.59 -4.79 -14.73
N LEU A 277 19.91 -5.17 -13.47
CA LEU A 277 20.21 -4.24 -12.39
C LEU A 277 21.72 -3.93 -12.36
N THR A 278 22.16 -3.08 -13.27
CA THR A 278 23.58 -2.64 -13.34
C THR A 278 23.87 -1.37 -12.55
N SER A 279 22.83 -0.60 -12.19
CA SER A 279 22.92 0.57 -11.32
C SER A 279 21.59 0.83 -10.61
N PHE A 280 21.62 1.59 -9.52
CA PHE A 280 20.39 1.97 -8.80
C PHE A 280 19.46 2.89 -9.60
N ASP A 281 19.96 3.60 -10.59
CA ASP A 281 19.16 4.44 -11.49
C ASP A 281 18.15 3.60 -12.28
N ARG A 282 18.50 2.35 -12.62
CA ARG A 282 17.59 1.41 -13.30
C ARG A 282 16.31 1.16 -12.50
N ILE A 283 16.38 1.21 -11.17
CA ILE A 283 15.21 1.06 -10.29
C ILE A 283 14.38 2.35 -10.32
N GLN A 284 15.02 3.52 -10.31
CA GLN A 284 14.32 4.81 -10.34
C GLN A 284 13.59 5.06 -11.66
N GLU A 285 14.09 4.51 -12.77
CA GLU A 285 13.44 4.57 -14.09
C GLU A 285 12.16 3.73 -14.19
N LEU A 286 11.86 2.85 -13.22
CA LEU A 286 10.62 2.09 -13.20
C LEU A 286 9.44 3.01 -12.87
N GLU A 287 8.74 3.44 -13.92
CA GLU A 287 7.54 4.27 -13.79
C GLU A 287 6.43 3.55 -13.01
N ARG A 288 5.66 4.31 -12.24
CA ARG A 288 4.49 3.86 -11.49
C ARG A 288 3.25 4.69 -11.85
N PRO A 289 2.04 4.12 -11.80
CA PRO A 289 1.70 2.75 -11.41
C PRO A 289 2.10 1.72 -12.48
N ARG A 290 2.55 0.53 -12.05
CA ARG A 290 3.00 -0.52 -12.98
C ARG A 290 2.61 -1.93 -12.55
N HIS A 291 2.05 -2.69 -13.48
CA HIS A 291 1.86 -4.12 -13.34
C HIS A 291 3.19 -4.87 -13.46
N VAL A 292 3.32 -6.00 -12.78
CA VAL A 292 4.53 -6.83 -12.89
C VAL A 292 4.57 -7.47 -14.29
N PRO A 293 5.62 -7.24 -15.09
CA PRO A 293 5.78 -7.87 -16.40
C PRO A 293 6.12 -9.37 -16.26
N GLU A 294 6.03 -10.11 -17.36
CA GLU A 294 6.41 -11.53 -17.40
C GLU A 294 7.93 -11.73 -17.22
N GLU A 295 8.75 -10.77 -17.68
CA GLU A 295 10.22 -10.81 -17.58
C GLU A 295 10.83 -9.43 -17.34
N GLY A 296 12.15 -9.41 -17.08
CA GLY A 296 12.97 -8.22 -16.90
C GLY A 296 13.06 -7.75 -15.44
N LEU A 297 13.74 -6.61 -15.24
CA LEU A 297 14.10 -6.06 -13.93
C LEU A 297 13.01 -6.17 -12.84
N LEU A 298 11.79 -5.68 -13.09
CA LEU A 298 10.72 -5.71 -12.08
C LEU A 298 10.25 -7.13 -11.76
N CYS A 299 10.25 -8.03 -12.73
CA CYS A 299 9.93 -9.45 -12.50
C CYS A 299 11.01 -10.07 -11.61
N ASP A 300 12.29 -9.86 -11.93
CA ASP A 300 13.41 -10.42 -11.16
C ASP A 300 13.46 -9.91 -9.72
N LEU A 301 13.31 -8.59 -9.49
CA LEU A 301 13.30 -8.02 -8.13
C LEU A 301 12.23 -8.65 -7.23
N LEU A 302 11.11 -9.09 -7.82
CA LEU A 302 9.97 -9.66 -7.10
C LEU A 302 9.94 -11.19 -7.09
N PHE A 303 10.66 -11.89 -7.97
CA PHE A 303 10.55 -13.35 -8.10
C PHE A 303 11.89 -14.11 -8.11
N ALA A 304 13.03 -13.43 -8.32
CA ALA A 304 14.32 -14.09 -8.42
C ALA A 304 14.76 -14.73 -7.09
N GLN A 305 15.51 -15.82 -7.18
CA GLN A 305 15.96 -16.59 -6.02
C GLN A 305 17.46 -16.92 -6.09
N PRO A 306 18.21 -16.88 -4.97
CA PRO A 306 19.55 -17.40 -4.90
C PRO A 306 19.54 -18.91 -5.11
N GLU A 307 20.59 -19.43 -5.70
CA GLU A 307 20.80 -20.86 -5.92
C GLU A 307 22.29 -21.22 -5.80
N THR A 308 22.60 -22.50 -5.60
CA THR A 308 23.98 -22.99 -5.39
C THR A 308 24.86 -22.94 -6.64
N ARG A 309 24.27 -22.83 -7.84
CA ARG A 309 25.02 -22.78 -9.10
C ARG A 309 25.50 -21.35 -9.38
N SER A 310 26.74 -21.22 -9.88
CA SER A 310 27.32 -19.93 -10.25
C SER A 310 26.68 -19.32 -11.51
N GLY A 311 26.51 -18.01 -11.50
CA GLY A 311 25.96 -17.23 -12.61
C GLY A 311 24.43 -17.12 -12.57
N TRP A 312 23.85 -16.78 -13.71
CA TRP A 312 22.41 -16.57 -13.89
C TRP A 312 21.76 -17.75 -14.61
N TYR A 313 20.60 -18.20 -14.11
CA TYR A 313 19.78 -19.22 -14.76
C TYR A 313 18.32 -18.78 -14.85
N LYS A 314 17.54 -19.50 -15.65
CA LYS A 314 16.08 -19.33 -15.65
C LYS A 314 15.50 -19.87 -14.35
N GLY A 315 14.57 -19.12 -13.76
CA GLY A 315 13.86 -19.56 -12.57
C GLY A 315 12.84 -20.66 -12.85
N PRO A 316 12.26 -21.25 -11.79
CA PRO A 316 11.22 -22.24 -11.89
C PRO A 316 10.03 -21.72 -12.72
N LEU A 317 9.47 -22.60 -13.56
CA LEU A 317 8.36 -22.28 -14.48
C LEU A 317 8.68 -21.13 -15.46
N ASP A 318 9.95 -20.92 -15.77
CA ASP A 318 10.45 -19.82 -16.62
C ASP A 318 10.09 -18.42 -16.08
N ILE A 319 9.86 -18.28 -14.76
CA ILE A 319 9.60 -16.99 -14.11
C ILE A 319 10.90 -16.47 -13.49
N ALA A 320 11.28 -15.25 -13.85
CA ALA A 320 12.47 -14.55 -13.36
C ALA A 320 13.78 -15.38 -13.49
N ARG A 321 14.83 -14.92 -12.82
CA ARG A 321 16.13 -15.59 -12.75
C ARG A 321 16.39 -16.31 -11.43
N THR A 322 17.29 -17.28 -11.45
CA THR A 322 18.08 -17.65 -10.27
C THR A 322 19.50 -17.14 -10.40
N PHE A 323 20.17 -16.94 -9.26
CA PHE A 323 21.52 -16.36 -9.22
C PHE A 323 22.43 -17.03 -8.19
N GLY A 324 23.70 -17.20 -8.55
CA GLY A 324 24.74 -17.79 -7.71
C GLY A 324 25.39 -16.83 -6.71
N GLU A 325 26.27 -17.39 -5.88
CA GLU A 325 27.07 -16.63 -4.92
C GLU A 325 28.01 -15.61 -5.59
N ASP A 326 28.55 -15.97 -6.75
CA ASP A 326 29.41 -15.11 -7.57
C ASP A 326 28.68 -13.85 -8.04
N VAL A 327 27.40 -13.96 -8.40
CA VAL A 327 26.55 -12.81 -8.77
C VAL A 327 26.37 -11.88 -7.58
N VAL A 328 26.11 -12.42 -6.39
CA VAL A 328 25.94 -11.63 -5.16
C VAL A 328 27.22 -10.88 -4.81
N GLN A 329 28.36 -11.58 -4.88
CA GLN A 329 29.67 -10.99 -4.57
C GLN A 329 30.05 -9.90 -5.56
N GLN A 330 29.87 -10.15 -6.87
CA GLN A 330 30.14 -9.17 -7.92
C GLN A 330 29.26 -7.93 -7.74
N PHE A 331 27.94 -8.11 -7.60
CA PHE A 331 27.00 -7.01 -7.41
C PHE A 331 27.32 -6.17 -6.18
N SER A 332 27.64 -6.83 -5.06
CA SER A 332 28.00 -6.14 -3.82
C SER A 332 29.29 -5.33 -3.98
N ALA A 333 30.30 -5.88 -4.66
CA ALA A 333 31.57 -5.20 -4.91
C ALA A 333 31.40 -3.99 -5.85
N GLU A 334 30.65 -4.16 -6.96
CA GLU A 334 30.43 -3.13 -7.96
C GLU A 334 29.63 -1.93 -7.42
N LEU A 335 28.63 -2.18 -6.58
CA LEU A 335 27.79 -1.15 -5.99
C LEU A 335 28.23 -0.71 -4.58
N GLY A 336 29.36 -1.23 -4.08
CA GLY A 336 29.93 -0.83 -2.79
C GLY A 336 29.09 -1.21 -1.56
N LEU A 337 28.34 -2.31 -1.66
CA LEU A 337 27.42 -2.80 -0.65
C LEU A 337 28.10 -3.72 0.36
N ASP A 338 27.68 -3.59 1.60
CA ASP A 338 28.14 -4.42 2.69
C ASP A 338 27.25 -5.66 2.82
N LEU A 339 25.94 -5.50 2.62
CA LEU A 339 24.92 -6.55 2.74
C LEU A 339 23.75 -6.35 1.78
N ILE A 340 23.20 -7.45 1.26
CA ILE A 340 21.90 -7.51 0.62
C ILE A 340 20.91 -8.21 1.55
N VAL A 341 19.74 -7.62 1.77
CA VAL A 341 18.68 -8.20 2.60
C VAL A 341 17.45 -8.46 1.74
N ARG A 342 16.97 -9.70 1.78
CA ARG A 342 15.78 -10.13 1.05
C ARG A 342 14.81 -10.93 1.91
N SER A 343 13.63 -11.21 1.37
CA SER A 343 12.60 -12.03 2.03
C SER A 343 12.22 -13.24 1.18
N ASN A 344 10.96 -13.63 1.00
CA ASN A 344 10.45 -14.52 -0.07
C ASN A 344 10.94 -15.99 -0.15
N GLN A 345 11.77 -16.48 0.77
CA GLN A 345 12.10 -17.91 0.90
C GLN A 345 11.97 -18.33 2.36
N LEU A 346 11.24 -19.43 2.61
CA LEU A 346 11.12 -20.01 3.94
C LEU A 346 12.48 -20.54 4.39
N VAL A 347 12.87 -20.19 5.62
CA VAL A 347 14.12 -20.60 6.25
C VAL A 347 13.84 -20.99 7.69
N ASP A 348 14.47 -22.08 8.14
CA ASP A 348 14.12 -22.74 9.41
C ASP A 348 14.34 -21.84 10.64
N ASP A 349 15.41 -21.05 10.67
CA ASP A 349 15.71 -20.16 11.80
C ASP A 349 15.08 -18.75 11.67
N GLY A 350 14.22 -18.56 10.67
CA GLY A 350 13.67 -17.25 10.33
C GLY A 350 14.67 -16.33 9.60
N TYR A 351 15.93 -16.74 9.50
CA TYR A 351 16.94 -16.09 8.67
C TYR A 351 17.91 -17.11 8.05
N ALA A 352 18.59 -16.73 6.96
CA ALA A 352 19.69 -17.51 6.40
C ALA A 352 20.69 -16.62 5.65
N PHE A 353 21.99 -16.88 5.86
CA PHE A 353 23.05 -16.24 5.10
C PHE A 353 23.40 -17.01 3.83
N PHE A 354 23.87 -16.26 2.83
CA PHE A 354 24.34 -16.78 1.55
C PHE A 354 25.52 -15.95 1.06
N ALA A 355 26.36 -16.55 0.19
CA ALA A 355 27.50 -15.90 -0.46
C ALA A 355 28.49 -15.24 0.53
N ASN A 356 28.98 -16.02 1.50
CA ASN A 356 29.85 -15.52 2.60
C ASN A 356 29.23 -14.33 3.34
N GLU A 357 27.97 -14.51 3.76
CA GLU A 357 27.20 -13.54 4.56
C GLU A 357 26.92 -12.20 3.86
N LYS A 358 27.16 -12.11 2.53
CA LYS A 358 26.82 -10.93 1.72
C LYS A 358 25.34 -10.82 1.37
N LEU A 359 24.57 -11.90 1.54
CA LEU A 359 23.12 -11.88 1.39
C LEU A 359 22.46 -12.53 2.60
N LEU A 360 21.48 -11.84 3.16
CA LEU A 360 20.62 -12.29 4.25
C LEU A 360 19.19 -12.47 3.73
N THR A 361 18.65 -13.67 3.90
CA THR A 361 17.22 -13.94 3.74
C THR A 361 16.55 -13.82 5.09
N LEU A 362 15.45 -13.07 5.17
CA LEU A 362 14.61 -12.89 6.35
C LEU A 362 13.22 -13.49 6.14
N TRP A 363 12.69 -14.10 7.19
CA TRP A 363 11.36 -14.66 7.25
C TRP A 363 10.74 -14.35 8.61
N SER A 364 9.67 -13.58 8.66
CA SER A 364 9.13 -13.04 9.92
C SER A 364 7.83 -13.71 10.39
N ILE A 365 7.56 -14.93 9.93
CA ILE A 365 6.39 -15.73 10.33
C ILE A 365 6.85 -17.05 10.93
N ALA A 366 6.61 -17.26 12.22
CA ALA A 366 6.96 -18.52 12.87
C ALA A 366 5.88 -19.58 12.59
N SER A 367 6.29 -20.85 12.55
CA SER A 367 5.42 -21.99 12.27
C SER A 367 4.59 -21.81 10.99
N TRP A 368 5.27 -21.46 9.90
CA TRP A 368 4.74 -21.43 8.54
C TRP A 368 4.45 -22.85 8.06
N ASP A 369 3.31 -23.37 8.50
CA ASP A 369 2.45 -24.39 7.88
C ASP A 369 1.36 -24.67 8.93
N TYR A 370 0.16 -25.01 8.50
CA TYR A 370 -0.85 -25.49 9.45
C TYR A 370 -0.44 -26.90 9.89
N GLU A 371 0.24 -26.97 11.04
CA GLU A 371 0.42 -28.12 11.95
C GLU A 371 1.83 -28.74 12.08
N ASP A 372 2.66 -28.78 11.03
CA ASP A 372 3.94 -29.55 11.08
C ASP A 372 5.25 -28.75 10.88
N SER A 373 5.17 -27.43 10.63
CA SER A 373 6.38 -26.60 10.49
C SER A 373 6.87 -26.04 11.83
N HIS A 374 8.18 -26.18 12.07
CA HIS A 374 8.88 -25.68 13.25
C HIS A 374 9.80 -24.49 12.93
N ASN A 375 9.62 -23.83 11.78
CA ASN A 375 10.45 -22.68 11.46
C ASN A 375 10.20 -21.54 12.47
N LEU A 376 11.26 -20.81 12.77
CA LEU A 376 11.24 -19.58 13.54
C LEU A 376 10.94 -18.38 12.62
N ALA A 377 10.64 -17.26 13.24
CA ALA A 377 10.61 -15.94 12.62
C ALA A 377 11.87 -15.18 13.00
N ALA A 378 12.34 -14.27 12.15
CA ALA A 378 13.34 -13.29 12.53
C ALA A 378 12.98 -11.91 11.99
N VAL A 379 13.49 -10.89 12.67
CA VAL A 379 13.61 -9.52 12.17
C VAL A 379 15.04 -9.07 12.30
N MET A 380 15.44 -8.08 11.50
CA MET A 380 16.77 -7.49 11.55
C MET A 380 16.68 -6.05 12.02
N THR A 381 17.32 -5.70 13.13
CA THR A 381 17.48 -4.31 13.55
C THR A 381 18.84 -3.78 13.11
N VAL A 382 18.85 -2.55 12.63
CA VAL A 382 20.05 -1.82 12.19
C VAL A 382 20.17 -0.59 13.07
N SER A 383 21.31 -0.44 13.74
CA SER A 383 21.60 0.70 14.62
C SER A 383 22.15 1.91 13.84
N ASP A 384 22.26 3.06 14.53
CA ASP A 384 22.92 4.26 14.01
C ASP A 384 24.37 4.05 13.58
N ASP A 385 25.06 3.02 14.07
CA ASP A 385 26.44 2.70 13.69
C ASP A 385 26.51 1.59 12.62
N LEU A 386 25.36 1.22 12.05
CA LEU A 386 25.16 0.07 11.15
C LEU A 386 25.42 -1.30 11.80
N ASP A 387 25.53 -1.39 13.12
CA ASP A 387 25.52 -2.68 13.80
C ASP A 387 24.19 -3.40 13.51
N ILE A 388 24.28 -4.65 13.06
CA ILE A 388 23.13 -5.47 12.71
C ILE A 388 22.86 -6.46 13.84
N LYS A 389 21.58 -6.54 14.25
CA LYS A 389 21.11 -7.55 15.18
C LYS A 389 19.93 -8.30 14.59
N LEU A 390 19.95 -9.63 14.70
CA LEU A 390 18.82 -10.48 14.38
C LEU A 390 18.08 -10.82 15.65
N GLU A 391 16.79 -10.51 15.71
CA GLU A 391 15.90 -10.96 16.78
C GLU A 391 15.06 -12.12 16.27
N VAL A 392 15.27 -13.30 16.84
CA VAL A 392 14.62 -14.54 16.42
C VAL A 392 13.49 -14.88 17.37
N PHE A 393 12.34 -15.32 16.84
CA PHE A 393 11.12 -15.61 17.57
C PHE A 393 10.57 -16.98 17.18
N ASP A 394 10.12 -17.75 18.15
CA ASP A 394 9.21 -18.88 17.89
C ASP A 394 7.76 -18.36 17.74
N LYS A 395 6.78 -19.25 17.64
CA LYS A 395 5.36 -18.95 17.67
C LYS A 395 5.07 -18.01 18.84
N LEU A 396 4.82 -16.74 18.50
CA LEU A 396 4.49 -15.70 19.47
C LEU A 396 3.16 -16.11 20.12
N SER A 397 3.20 -16.84 21.24
CA SER A 397 2.00 -17.45 21.83
C SER A 397 1.03 -16.38 22.32
N SER A 398 -0.26 -16.53 22.01
CA SER A 398 -1.31 -15.79 22.70
C SER A 398 -1.68 -16.52 23.99
N ALA A 399 -1.36 -15.91 25.14
CA ALA A 399 -1.75 -16.26 26.52
C ALA A 399 -0.74 -17.05 27.37
N SER A 400 -0.24 -16.36 28.41
CA SER A 400 -0.18 -16.81 29.81
C SER A 400 0.31 -18.23 30.16
N SER A 401 1.29 -18.77 29.45
CA SER A 401 2.29 -19.64 30.07
C SER A 401 3.51 -18.77 30.35
N GLY A 402 4.00 -18.78 31.59
CA GLY A 402 5.10 -17.92 32.06
C GLY A 402 6.48 -18.22 31.46
N VAL A 403 6.53 -18.63 30.19
CA VAL A 403 7.75 -18.78 29.40
C VAL A 403 7.45 -18.13 28.06
N ALA A 404 7.59 -16.81 28.00
CA ALA A 404 7.78 -16.12 26.73
C ALA A 404 9.00 -16.77 26.07
N GLY A 405 8.87 -17.27 24.84
CA GLY A 405 10.02 -17.79 24.10
C GLY A 405 11.09 -16.69 24.05
N GLU A 406 12.21 -16.91 24.74
CA GLU A 406 13.34 -15.99 24.77
C GLU A 406 13.80 -15.79 23.33
N GLY A 407 13.64 -14.56 22.83
CA GLY A 407 14.18 -14.27 21.51
C GLY A 407 15.68 -14.29 21.62
N ARG A 408 16.32 -14.92 20.64
CA ARG A 408 17.78 -14.91 20.57
C ARG A 408 18.18 -13.69 19.76
N THR A 409 19.07 -12.89 20.32
CA THR A 409 19.71 -11.77 19.61
C THR A 409 21.07 -12.21 19.11
N ILE A 410 21.29 -12.14 17.80
CA ILE A 410 22.57 -12.40 17.16
C ILE A 410 23.11 -11.06 16.68
N THR A 411 24.31 -10.66 17.11
CA THR A 411 24.98 -9.45 16.60
C THR A 411 25.98 -9.89 15.54
N LEU A 412 25.92 -9.26 14.36
CA LEU A 412 26.77 -9.59 13.20
C LEU A 412 27.99 -8.67 13.14
#